data_AF-B9V8Y5-F1
#
_entry.id   AF-B9V8Y5-F1
#
_cell.length_a   1.000
_cell.length_b   1.000
_cell.length_c   1.000
_cell.angle_alpha   90.00
_cell.angle_beta   90.00
_cell.angle_gamma   90.00
#
_symmetry.space_group_name_H-M   'P 1'
#
loop_
_entity.id
_entity.type
_entity.pdbx_description
1 polymer ?
#
loop_
_entity_poly.entity_id
_entity_poly.type
_entity_poly.pdbx_seq_one_letter_code
_entity_poly.pdbx_strand_id
1 'polypeptide(L)'
;VGCIDCHMGVGKDHGQHKVDLKMPDAAACGQCHVQQFAERESERDTSTWPQEQWKPGHPSHALSYSANVENAIWAAMEQREVAEGCTFCHTTQTTCNSCHTRHEFSAVEARKPQACAQCHNGVDHNEFEGYMLSKHGTVYQARSDQWDWNARLADALDKGKMNAPTCQFCHMEYEGKFTHNMVRKARWAFVPMPKIADNLNHPWFTQRKESWVSTCSNCHSDSFARAYLDGMDKGVVSGLEITEKARSVLVKLYNDKLLPGQKTNR
;
A
#
# COMPACT_ATOMS: atom_id res chain seq x y z
N VAL A 1 -20.74 -17.74 10.63
CA VAL A 1 -20.03 -16.67 11.37
C VAL A 1 -21.05 -15.59 11.69
N GLY A 2 -21.52 -15.53 12.93
CA GLY A 2 -22.44 -14.51 13.43
C GLY A 2 -21.73 -13.50 14.34
N CYS A 3 -22.52 -12.60 14.95
CA CYS A 3 -21.98 -11.53 15.81
C CYS A 3 -21.10 -12.09 16.94
N ILE A 4 -21.57 -13.15 17.60
CA ILE A 4 -20.91 -13.76 18.76
C ILE A 4 -19.55 -14.38 18.39
N ASP A 5 -19.41 -14.95 17.18
CA ASP A 5 -18.16 -15.57 16.72
C ASP A 5 -17.02 -14.55 16.68
N CYS A 6 -17.29 -13.36 16.13
CA CYS A 6 -16.29 -12.30 16.01
C CYS A 6 -16.12 -11.51 17.30
N HIS A 7 -17.24 -11.12 17.93
CA HIS A 7 -17.23 -10.17 19.04
C HIS A 7 -17.13 -10.81 20.43
N MET A 8 -17.24 -12.14 20.57
CA MET A 8 -17.10 -12.82 21.86
C MET A 8 -16.25 -14.10 21.79
N GLY A 9 -16.14 -14.72 20.61
CA GLY A 9 -15.26 -15.85 20.31
C GLY A 9 -15.91 -16.89 19.40
N VAL A 10 -15.13 -17.47 18.49
CA VAL A 10 -15.61 -18.45 17.51
C VAL A 10 -16.20 -19.67 18.20
N GLY A 11 -17.42 -20.04 17.81
CA GLY A 11 -18.12 -21.22 18.33
C GLY A 11 -18.78 -21.02 19.69
N LYS A 12 -18.80 -19.79 20.25
CA LYS A 12 -19.58 -19.49 21.45
C LYS A 12 -21.07 -19.42 21.12
N ASP A 13 -21.89 -19.91 22.05
CA ASP A 13 -23.36 -19.87 22.00
C ASP A 13 -23.96 -18.75 22.87
N HIS A 14 -23.27 -18.36 23.96
CA HIS A 14 -23.62 -17.24 24.82
C HIS A 14 -22.39 -16.50 25.37
N GLY A 15 -22.61 -15.29 25.90
CA GLY A 15 -21.57 -14.46 26.52
C GLY A 15 -22.15 -13.28 27.29
N GLN A 16 -21.38 -12.73 28.22
CA GLN A 16 -21.74 -11.56 29.00
C GLN A 16 -21.29 -10.28 28.28
N HIS A 17 -22.25 -9.51 27.76
CA HIS A 17 -21.99 -8.32 26.95
C HIS A 17 -21.01 -7.31 27.59
N LYS A 18 -21.01 -7.16 28.91
CA LYS A 18 -20.16 -6.17 29.61
C LYS A 18 -18.68 -6.56 29.66
N VAL A 19 -18.35 -7.86 29.56
CA VAL A 19 -17.00 -8.37 29.81
C VAL A 19 -16.43 -9.18 28.65
N ASP A 20 -17.28 -9.82 27.86
CA ASP A 20 -16.85 -10.71 26.77
C ASP A 20 -16.82 -10.02 25.40
N LEU A 21 -17.45 -8.84 25.27
CA LEU A 21 -17.51 -8.11 24.01
C LEU A 21 -16.14 -7.52 23.65
N LYS A 22 -15.66 -7.81 22.44
CA LYS A 22 -14.41 -7.28 21.88
C LYS A 22 -14.60 -6.74 20.47
N MET A 23 -13.69 -5.86 20.05
CA MET A 23 -13.52 -5.53 18.63
C MET A 23 -12.67 -6.61 17.96
N PRO A 24 -13.12 -7.22 16.85
CA PRO A 24 -12.34 -8.24 16.16
C PRO A 24 -11.09 -7.60 15.53
N ASP A 25 -9.92 -8.03 15.99
CA ASP A 25 -8.64 -7.67 15.40
C ASP A 25 -8.25 -8.63 14.27
N ALA A 26 -7.11 -8.39 13.62
CA ALA A 26 -6.61 -9.24 12.55
C ALA A 26 -6.41 -10.70 12.99
N ALA A 27 -6.01 -10.93 14.25
CA ALA A 27 -5.83 -12.27 14.80
C ALA A 27 -7.17 -13.01 14.95
N ALA A 28 -8.24 -12.31 15.38
CA ALA A 28 -9.58 -12.87 15.43
C ALA A 28 -10.05 -13.33 14.03
N CYS A 29 -9.78 -12.55 12.99
CA CYS A 29 -10.05 -12.96 11.60
C CYS A 29 -9.18 -14.16 11.18
N GLY A 30 -7.91 -14.16 11.58
CA GLY A 30 -6.93 -15.21 11.29
C GLY A 30 -7.24 -16.57 11.88
N GLN A 31 -8.17 -16.68 12.86
CA GLN A 31 -8.64 -17.97 13.38
C GLN A 31 -9.34 -18.82 12.31
N CYS A 32 -9.98 -18.18 11.33
CA CYS A 32 -10.63 -18.86 10.21
C CYS A 32 -9.90 -18.60 8.88
N HIS A 33 -9.41 -17.38 8.67
CA HIS A 33 -8.74 -16.95 7.44
C HIS A 33 -7.21 -17.05 7.56
N VAL A 34 -6.72 -18.23 7.96
CA VAL A 34 -5.30 -18.49 8.25
C VAL A 34 -4.42 -18.13 7.05
N GLN A 35 -4.85 -18.50 5.84
CA GLN A 35 -4.10 -18.20 4.62
C GLN A 35 -3.94 -16.69 4.41
N GLN A 36 -5.03 -15.93 4.43
CA GLN A 36 -4.99 -14.47 4.17
C GLN A 36 -4.23 -13.74 5.28
N PHE A 37 -4.40 -14.17 6.53
CA PHE A 37 -3.65 -13.64 7.66
C PHE A 37 -2.14 -13.90 7.49
N ALA A 38 -1.73 -15.13 7.21
CA ALA A 38 -0.32 -15.48 7.00
C ALA A 38 0.29 -14.79 5.77
N GLU A 39 -0.46 -14.67 4.68
CA GLU A 39 -0.04 -13.91 3.50
C GLU A 39 0.26 -12.45 3.85
N ARG A 40 -0.63 -11.79 4.60
CA ARG A 40 -0.39 -10.42 5.08
C ARG A 40 0.82 -10.36 6.01
N GLU A 41 0.90 -11.23 7.02
CA GLU A 41 2.02 -11.21 7.97
C GLU A 41 3.37 -11.44 7.29
N SER A 42 3.42 -12.20 6.19
CA SER A 42 4.66 -12.44 5.42
C SER A 42 5.28 -11.17 4.82
N GLU A 43 4.56 -10.03 4.80
CA GLU A 43 5.14 -8.74 4.43
C GLU A 43 6.29 -8.33 5.35
N ARG A 44 6.25 -8.76 6.63
CA ARG A 44 7.33 -8.56 7.60
C ARG A 44 8.66 -9.15 7.13
N ASP A 45 8.59 -10.29 6.46
CA ASP A 45 9.76 -11.05 6.01
C ASP A 45 10.19 -10.65 4.59
N THR A 46 9.21 -10.36 3.74
CA THR A 46 9.43 -10.13 2.30
C THR A 46 9.74 -8.68 1.92
N SER A 47 9.45 -7.71 2.81
CA SER A 47 9.86 -6.31 2.63
C SER A 47 11.21 -6.04 3.30
N THR A 48 12.26 -6.61 2.73
CA THR A 48 13.65 -6.41 3.20
C THR A 48 14.46 -5.69 2.12
N TRP A 49 14.94 -4.49 2.46
CA TRP A 49 15.61 -3.58 1.53
C TRP A 49 17.12 -3.77 1.55
N PRO A 50 17.78 -3.98 0.38
CA PRO A 50 19.16 -4.45 0.32
C PRO A 50 20.20 -3.40 0.72
N GLN A 51 19.83 -2.12 0.77
CA GLN A 51 20.67 -1.07 1.34
C GLN A 51 19.95 -0.38 2.49
N GLU A 52 19.11 -1.05 3.29
CA GLU A 52 18.46 -0.43 4.45
C GLU A 52 17.77 0.91 4.11
N GLN A 53 17.10 0.98 2.95
CA GLN A 53 16.32 2.16 2.57
C GLN A 53 15.14 2.35 3.51
N TRP A 54 14.57 1.24 3.98
CA TRP A 54 13.53 1.17 4.98
C TRP A 54 13.90 0.12 6.03
N LYS A 55 13.33 0.26 7.23
CA LYS A 55 13.40 -0.78 8.27
C LYS A 55 12.83 -2.10 7.70
N PRO A 56 13.31 -3.27 8.13
CA PRO A 56 12.72 -4.55 7.74
C PRO A 56 11.19 -4.58 7.94
N GLY A 57 10.49 -5.18 6.99
CA GLY A 57 9.03 -5.25 6.96
C GLY A 57 8.34 -3.96 6.53
N HIS A 58 9.06 -2.85 6.28
CA HIS A 58 8.47 -1.58 5.87
C HIS A 58 8.78 -1.24 4.39
N PRO A 59 7.94 -0.43 3.72
CA PRO A 59 6.54 -0.15 4.08
C PRO A 59 5.66 -1.40 3.86
N SER A 60 4.65 -1.61 4.70
CA SER A 60 3.70 -2.72 4.55
C SER A 60 2.39 -2.49 5.31
N HIS A 61 1.34 -3.23 4.94
CA HIS A 61 0.11 -3.27 5.73
C HIS A 61 0.29 -4.03 7.04
N ALA A 62 1.22 -5.00 7.09
CA ALA A 62 1.56 -5.73 8.31
C ALA A 62 2.14 -4.85 9.43
N LEU A 63 2.78 -3.74 9.07
CA LEU A 63 3.43 -2.82 10.01
C LEU A 63 2.89 -1.39 9.94
N SER A 64 1.72 -1.18 9.34
CA SER A 64 1.15 0.17 9.12
C SER A 64 0.96 0.95 10.42
N TYR A 65 0.41 0.31 11.46
CA TYR A 65 0.11 0.94 12.73
C TYR A 65 1.38 1.18 13.55
N SER A 66 2.30 0.22 13.55
CA SER A 66 3.64 0.35 14.13
C SER A 66 4.37 1.55 13.53
N ALA A 67 4.39 1.69 12.20
CA ALA A 67 4.99 2.83 11.53
C ALA A 67 4.37 4.18 11.93
N ASN A 68 3.05 4.21 12.14
CA ASN A 68 2.33 5.40 12.58
C ASN A 68 2.69 5.79 14.02
N VAL A 69 2.60 4.85 14.96
CA VAL A 69 2.84 5.16 16.39
C VAL A 69 4.32 5.37 16.71
N GLU A 70 5.23 4.83 15.90
CA GLU A 70 6.68 5.11 15.99
C GLU A 70 7.06 6.47 15.37
N ASN A 71 6.15 7.15 14.68
CA ASN A 71 6.42 8.47 14.12
C ASN A 71 6.51 9.53 15.24
N ALA A 72 7.66 10.20 15.33
CA ALA A 72 7.95 11.14 16.40
C ALA A 72 6.94 12.29 16.49
N ILE A 73 6.49 12.86 15.36
CA ILE A 73 5.52 13.96 15.42
C ILE A 73 4.13 13.45 15.82
N TRP A 74 3.73 12.27 15.36
CA TRP A 74 2.48 11.63 15.79
C TRP A 74 2.48 11.39 17.30
N ALA A 75 3.59 10.92 17.86
CA ALA A 75 3.70 10.64 19.29
C ALA A 75 3.81 11.91 20.14
N ALA A 76 4.46 12.96 19.64
CA ALA A 76 4.77 14.17 20.40
C ALA A 76 3.69 15.27 20.32
N MET A 77 2.89 15.32 19.27
CA MET A 77 1.93 16.40 19.08
C MET A 77 0.76 16.35 20.07
N GLU A 78 0.39 17.52 20.60
CA GLU A 78 -0.73 17.67 21.54
C GLU A 78 -2.10 17.50 20.88
N GLN A 79 -2.23 17.83 19.58
CA GLN A 79 -3.49 17.78 18.84
C GLN A 79 -3.85 16.34 18.48
N ARG A 80 -4.35 15.58 19.46
CA ARG A 80 -4.59 14.14 19.32
C ARG A 80 -5.61 13.79 18.25
N GLU A 81 -6.64 14.60 18.04
CA GLU A 81 -7.63 14.39 16.97
C GLU A 81 -7.01 14.54 15.58
N VAL A 82 -5.97 15.39 15.43
CA VAL A 82 -5.20 15.50 14.18
C VAL A 82 -4.32 14.26 14.01
N ALA A 83 -3.62 13.85 15.07
CA ALA A 83 -2.80 12.63 15.05
C ALA A 83 -3.65 11.38 14.73
N GLU A 84 -4.89 11.32 15.24
CA GLU A 84 -5.80 10.21 14.97
C GLU A 84 -6.27 10.17 13.52
N GLY A 85 -6.27 11.32 12.83
CA GLY A 85 -6.39 11.40 11.36
C GLY A 85 -5.36 10.51 10.65
N CYS A 86 -4.10 10.52 11.09
CA CYS A 86 -3.07 9.61 10.57
C CYS A 86 -3.38 8.16 10.93
N THR A 87 -3.81 7.92 12.18
CA THR A 87 -4.14 6.57 12.67
C THR A 87 -5.20 5.90 11.79
N PHE A 88 -6.23 6.62 11.37
CA PHE A 88 -7.31 6.06 10.53
C PHE A 88 -6.81 5.42 9.24
N CYS A 89 -5.79 6.00 8.59
CA CYS A 89 -5.18 5.43 7.39
C CYS A 89 -4.27 4.22 7.68
N HIS A 90 -3.80 4.08 8.93
CA HIS A 90 -2.76 3.13 9.34
C HIS A 90 -3.29 1.94 10.15
N THR A 91 -4.59 1.64 10.08
CA THR A 91 -5.24 0.56 10.87
C THR A 91 -5.14 -0.85 10.27
N THR A 92 -4.60 -1.01 9.06
CA THR A 92 -4.57 -2.31 8.38
C THR A 92 -3.84 -3.38 9.17
N GLN A 93 -2.81 -3.01 9.96
CA GLN A 93 -2.11 -3.93 10.85
C GLN A 93 -3.05 -4.55 11.91
N THR A 94 -3.92 -3.74 12.51
CA THR A 94 -4.72 -4.12 13.68
C THR A 94 -6.05 -4.75 13.30
N THR A 95 -6.64 -4.38 12.17
CA THR A 95 -7.95 -4.89 11.73
C THR A 95 -7.97 -5.23 10.24
N CYS A 96 -8.85 -6.15 9.83
CA CYS A 96 -8.95 -6.60 8.43
C CYS A 96 -10.09 -5.95 7.65
N ASN A 97 -10.75 -4.92 8.16
CA ASN A 97 -11.98 -4.37 7.56
C ASN A 97 -11.77 -3.04 6.80
N SER A 98 -10.54 -2.70 6.45
CA SER A 98 -10.21 -1.47 5.71
C SER A 98 -10.57 -1.57 4.22
N CYS A 99 -10.49 -2.75 3.61
CA CYS A 99 -10.76 -2.95 2.17
C CYS A 99 -12.12 -3.60 1.88
N HIS A 100 -12.49 -4.64 2.65
CA HIS A 100 -13.82 -5.27 2.61
C HIS A 100 -14.52 -4.93 3.92
N THR A 101 -15.38 -3.91 3.88
CA THR A 101 -15.78 -3.21 5.09
C THR A 101 -16.80 -4.01 5.88
N ARG A 102 -16.84 -3.73 7.19
CA ARG A 102 -17.87 -4.29 8.07
C ARG A 102 -19.24 -3.69 7.70
N HIS A 103 -20.34 -4.41 7.77
CA HIS A 103 -20.49 -5.82 8.17
C HIS A 103 -20.78 -6.75 6.99
N GLU A 104 -20.65 -6.26 5.74
CA GLU A 104 -20.85 -7.08 4.55
C GLU A 104 -19.63 -7.97 4.24
N PHE A 105 -18.42 -7.48 4.56
CA PHE A 105 -17.15 -8.17 4.30
C PHE A 105 -17.02 -8.67 2.86
N SER A 106 -17.43 -7.82 1.92
CA SER A 106 -17.56 -8.17 0.52
C SER A 106 -16.20 -8.23 -0.18
N ALA A 107 -15.82 -9.42 -0.66
CA ALA A 107 -14.63 -9.54 -1.52
C ALA A 107 -14.79 -8.79 -2.85
N VAL A 108 -16.02 -8.56 -3.30
CA VAL A 108 -16.34 -7.74 -4.48
C VAL A 108 -15.96 -6.28 -4.22
N GLU A 109 -16.36 -5.74 -3.07
CA GLU A 109 -15.99 -4.38 -2.63
C GLU A 109 -14.47 -4.22 -2.59
N ALA A 110 -13.77 -5.14 -1.92
CA ALA A 110 -12.32 -5.07 -1.77
C ALA A 110 -11.52 -5.19 -3.07
N ARG A 111 -12.12 -5.67 -4.17
CA ARG A 111 -11.45 -5.74 -5.50
C ARG A 111 -11.56 -4.44 -6.29
N LYS A 112 -12.43 -3.51 -5.88
CA LYS A 112 -12.63 -2.24 -6.57
C LYS A 112 -11.60 -1.20 -6.11
N PRO A 113 -11.03 -0.38 -7.01
CA PRO A 113 -10.06 0.67 -6.66
C PRO A 113 -10.47 1.61 -5.52
N GLN A 114 -11.76 1.86 -5.32
CA GLN A 114 -12.27 2.73 -4.24
C GLN A 114 -11.93 2.20 -2.84
N ALA A 115 -11.77 0.89 -2.67
CA ALA A 115 -11.37 0.29 -1.39
C ALA A 115 -9.97 0.75 -0.93
N CYS A 116 -9.11 1.18 -1.86
CA CYS A 116 -7.78 1.71 -1.54
C CYS A 116 -7.79 3.23 -1.37
N ALA A 117 -8.80 3.92 -1.92
CA ALA A 117 -8.81 5.36 -2.12
C ALA A 117 -8.79 6.16 -0.82
N GLN A 118 -9.30 5.61 0.28
CA GLN A 118 -9.33 6.33 1.55
C GLN A 118 -7.94 6.61 2.13
N CYS A 119 -6.97 5.72 1.88
CA CYS A 119 -5.60 5.84 2.40
C CYS A 119 -4.59 6.21 1.31
N HIS A 120 -4.75 5.67 0.10
CA HIS A 120 -3.85 5.90 -1.04
C HIS A 120 -4.32 7.07 -1.90
N ASN A 121 -4.27 8.27 -1.34
CA ASN A 121 -4.68 9.52 -1.98
C ASN A 121 -3.88 10.71 -1.42
N GLY A 122 -4.16 11.91 -1.91
CA GLY A 122 -3.75 13.13 -1.23
C GLY A 122 -2.35 13.61 -1.61
N VAL A 123 -1.77 14.46 -0.76
CA VAL A 123 -0.66 15.34 -1.16
C VAL A 123 0.69 14.64 -1.29
N ASP A 124 0.92 13.59 -0.51
CA ASP A 124 2.20 12.89 -0.40
C ASP A 124 2.24 11.56 -1.16
N HIS A 125 1.06 10.99 -1.47
CA HIS A 125 0.93 9.73 -2.19
C HIS A 125 -0.42 9.68 -2.95
N ASN A 126 -0.50 10.42 -4.07
CA ASN A 126 -1.71 10.60 -4.87
C ASN A 126 -2.03 9.41 -5.81
N GLU A 127 -1.88 8.16 -5.33
CA GLU A 127 -2.01 6.99 -6.19
C GLU A 127 -3.41 6.83 -6.77
N PHE A 128 -4.46 7.05 -5.98
CA PHE A 128 -5.83 6.92 -6.46
C PHE A 128 -6.13 7.95 -7.55
N GLU A 129 -5.75 9.21 -7.33
CA GLU A 129 -5.91 10.28 -8.32
C GLU A 129 -5.10 9.98 -9.59
N GLY A 130 -3.83 9.57 -9.44
CA GLY A 130 -2.96 9.19 -10.54
C GLY A 130 -3.52 8.02 -11.35
N TYR A 131 -4.03 6.98 -10.68
CA TYR A 131 -4.68 5.84 -11.33
C TYR A 131 -5.96 6.27 -12.05
N MET A 132 -6.85 7.01 -11.38
CA MET A 132 -8.16 7.39 -11.95
C MET A 132 -8.03 8.33 -13.16
N LEU A 133 -6.98 9.16 -13.20
CA LEU A 133 -6.66 10.01 -14.36
C LEU A 133 -5.89 9.28 -15.47
N SER A 134 -5.33 8.10 -15.20
CA SER A 134 -4.63 7.29 -16.20
C SER A 134 -5.60 6.62 -17.18
N LYS A 135 -5.08 6.12 -18.31
CA LYS A 135 -5.91 5.34 -19.25
C LYS A 135 -6.47 4.07 -18.62
N HIS A 136 -5.72 3.39 -17.74
CA HIS A 136 -6.24 2.25 -16.99
C HIS A 136 -7.47 2.64 -16.15
N GLY A 137 -7.38 3.72 -15.37
CA GLY A 137 -8.48 4.22 -14.55
C GLY A 137 -9.66 4.72 -15.36
N THR A 138 -9.45 5.35 -16.52
CA THR A 138 -10.56 5.79 -17.39
C THR A 138 -11.33 4.61 -18.00
N VAL A 139 -10.64 3.52 -18.37
CA VAL A 139 -11.31 2.31 -18.87
C VAL A 139 -12.07 1.62 -17.73
N TYR A 140 -11.48 1.55 -16.54
CA TYR A 140 -12.16 1.09 -15.33
C TYR A 140 -13.45 1.88 -15.09
N GLN A 141 -13.39 3.21 -15.06
CA GLN A 141 -14.58 4.06 -14.86
C GLN A 141 -15.65 3.85 -15.93
N ALA A 142 -15.25 3.66 -17.19
CA ALA A 142 -16.19 3.54 -18.29
C ALA A 142 -16.80 2.14 -18.46
N ARG A 143 -16.14 1.08 -17.96
CA ARG A 143 -16.50 -0.30 -18.30
C ARG A 143 -16.67 -1.25 -17.11
N SER A 144 -16.29 -0.84 -15.90
CA SER A 144 -16.28 -1.73 -14.73
C SER A 144 -17.64 -2.30 -14.34
N ASP A 145 -18.74 -1.64 -14.72
CA ASP A 145 -20.10 -2.15 -14.49
C ASP A 145 -20.41 -3.42 -15.31
N GLN A 146 -19.64 -3.69 -16.37
CA GLN A 146 -19.77 -4.88 -17.21
C GLN A 146 -18.88 -6.03 -16.75
N TRP A 147 -18.00 -5.81 -15.78
CA TRP A 147 -17.07 -6.83 -15.28
C TRP A 147 -17.75 -7.68 -14.20
N ASP A 148 -17.42 -8.97 -14.13
CA ASP A 148 -17.86 -9.83 -13.04
C ASP A 148 -16.88 -9.75 -11.87
N TRP A 149 -17.22 -8.91 -10.89
CA TRP A 149 -16.43 -8.72 -9.68
C TRP A 149 -16.45 -9.91 -8.72
N ASN A 150 -17.34 -10.90 -8.91
CA ASN A 150 -17.33 -12.12 -8.10
C ASN A 150 -16.15 -13.03 -8.46
N ALA A 151 -15.67 -12.96 -9.70
CA ALA A 151 -14.46 -13.64 -10.13
C ALA A 151 -13.27 -13.26 -9.22
N ARG A 152 -12.48 -14.27 -8.82
CA ARG A 152 -11.24 -14.04 -8.06
C ARG A 152 -10.25 -13.30 -8.95
N LEU A 153 -9.29 -12.58 -8.34
CA LEU A 153 -8.29 -11.82 -9.11
C LEU A 153 -7.50 -12.69 -10.10
N ALA A 154 -7.22 -13.95 -9.75
CA ALA A 154 -6.57 -14.91 -10.66
C ALA A 154 -7.40 -15.24 -11.91
N ASP A 155 -8.72 -15.04 -11.86
CA ASP A 155 -9.67 -15.26 -12.96
C ASP A 155 -10.21 -13.94 -13.54
N ALA A 156 -9.67 -12.79 -13.12
CA ALA A 156 -10.22 -11.46 -13.40
C ALA A 156 -10.31 -11.14 -14.89
N LEU A 157 -9.29 -11.52 -15.67
CA LEU A 157 -9.25 -11.27 -17.11
C LEU A 157 -10.18 -12.24 -17.85
N ASP A 158 -10.05 -13.54 -17.57
CA ASP A 158 -10.73 -14.59 -18.32
C ASP A 158 -12.22 -14.72 -17.95
N LYS A 159 -12.55 -14.82 -16.66
CA LYS A 159 -13.93 -14.99 -16.19
C LYS A 159 -14.54 -13.65 -15.81
N GLY A 160 -13.77 -12.79 -15.12
CA GLY A 160 -14.20 -11.46 -14.72
C GLY A 160 -14.37 -10.48 -15.89
N LYS A 161 -13.83 -10.81 -17.07
CA LYS A 161 -13.85 -9.98 -18.29
C LYS A 161 -13.25 -8.59 -18.10
N MET A 162 -12.36 -8.44 -17.12
CA MET A 162 -11.63 -7.20 -16.89
C MET A 162 -10.71 -6.93 -18.08
N ASN A 163 -10.82 -5.75 -18.67
CA ASN A 163 -9.99 -5.30 -19.80
C ASN A 163 -9.13 -4.06 -19.47
N ALA A 164 -9.03 -3.73 -18.18
CA ALA A 164 -8.06 -2.80 -17.63
C ALA A 164 -7.65 -3.27 -16.23
N PRO A 165 -6.40 -2.99 -15.80
CA PRO A 165 -5.94 -3.38 -14.48
C PRO A 165 -6.57 -2.49 -13.40
N THR A 166 -6.61 -3.01 -12.17
CA THR A 166 -6.97 -2.27 -10.94
C THR A 166 -5.80 -2.25 -9.95
N CYS A 167 -5.93 -1.47 -8.87
CA CYS A 167 -4.95 -1.43 -7.77
C CYS A 167 -4.62 -2.85 -7.29
N GLN A 168 -5.65 -3.64 -7.01
CA GLN A 168 -5.57 -4.98 -6.48
C GLN A 168 -4.95 -5.95 -7.50
N PHE A 169 -5.37 -5.88 -8.77
CA PHE A 169 -4.81 -6.74 -9.81
C PHE A 169 -3.31 -6.52 -9.96
N CYS A 170 -2.87 -5.25 -9.95
CA CYS A 170 -1.46 -4.92 -10.06
C CYS A 170 -0.66 -5.27 -8.82
N HIS A 171 -1.15 -4.93 -7.62
CA HIS A 171 -0.32 -4.98 -6.41
C HIS A 171 -0.41 -6.29 -5.62
N MET A 172 -1.51 -7.04 -5.73
CA MET A 172 -1.63 -8.35 -5.08
C MET A 172 -1.02 -9.49 -5.90
N GLU A 173 -0.77 -9.26 -7.19
CA GLU A 173 -0.15 -10.21 -8.10
C GLU A 173 1.36 -10.31 -7.87
N TYR A 174 1.89 -11.53 -7.86
CA TYR A 174 3.32 -11.82 -7.90
C TYR A 174 3.55 -13.18 -8.55
N GLU A 175 4.27 -13.20 -9.66
CA GLU A 175 4.62 -14.42 -10.42
C GLU A 175 3.40 -15.30 -10.75
N GLY A 176 2.33 -14.66 -11.24
CA GLY A 176 1.07 -15.28 -11.66
C GLY A 176 0.13 -15.66 -10.51
N LYS A 177 0.49 -15.37 -9.25
CA LYS A 177 -0.32 -15.68 -8.06
C LYS A 177 -0.79 -14.41 -7.37
N PHE A 178 -1.97 -14.46 -6.78
CA PHE A 178 -2.58 -13.35 -6.04
C PHE A 178 -2.64 -13.66 -4.55
N THR A 179 -2.12 -12.78 -3.71
CA THR A 179 -2.10 -12.97 -2.25
C THR A 179 -2.32 -11.64 -1.51
N HIS A 180 -2.53 -11.70 -0.18
CA HIS A 180 -2.55 -10.51 0.70
C HIS A 180 -1.16 -9.95 1.02
N ASN A 181 -0.15 -10.27 0.22
CA ASN A 181 1.18 -9.67 0.30
C ASN A 181 1.41 -8.80 -0.92
N MET A 182 1.49 -7.48 -0.71
CA MET A 182 1.53 -6.48 -1.78
C MET A 182 2.90 -5.81 -1.93
N VAL A 183 3.88 -6.21 -1.11
CA VAL A 183 5.19 -5.53 -1.01
C VAL A 183 6.27 -6.17 -1.86
N ARG A 184 6.07 -7.39 -2.39
CA ARG A 184 7.09 -8.17 -3.11
C ARG A 184 7.59 -7.54 -4.41
N LYS A 185 6.84 -6.60 -5.00
CA LYS A 185 7.25 -5.87 -6.22
C LYS A 185 7.66 -4.42 -5.95
N ALA A 186 7.60 -3.95 -4.71
CA ALA A 186 7.95 -2.57 -4.38
C ALA A 186 9.42 -2.27 -4.75
N ARG A 187 9.64 -1.19 -5.51
CA ARG A 187 10.97 -0.68 -5.91
C ARG A 187 11.19 0.75 -5.42
N TRP A 188 10.20 1.62 -5.64
CA TRP A 188 10.29 3.03 -5.26
C TRP A 188 9.65 3.37 -3.91
N ALA A 189 8.73 2.54 -3.41
CA ALA A 189 8.12 2.67 -2.08
C ALA A 189 7.62 4.10 -1.75
N PHE A 190 6.92 4.72 -2.70
CA PHE A 190 6.28 6.05 -2.62
C PHE A 190 7.24 7.23 -2.53
N VAL A 191 8.37 7.10 -1.83
CA VAL A 191 9.33 8.18 -1.57
C VAL A 191 10.56 7.97 -2.44
N PRO A 192 10.76 8.77 -3.51
CA PRO A 192 12.02 8.78 -4.24
C PRO A 192 13.16 9.20 -3.33
N MET A 193 14.16 8.32 -3.16
CA MET A 193 15.36 8.59 -2.36
C MET A 193 16.62 8.39 -3.21
N PRO A 194 17.71 9.15 -2.99
CA PRO A 194 18.98 8.91 -3.67
C PRO A 194 19.46 7.47 -3.50
N LYS A 195 19.35 6.92 -2.28
CA LYS A 195 19.70 5.54 -1.97
C LYS A 195 18.93 4.48 -2.79
N ILE A 196 17.73 4.81 -3.29
CA ILE A 196 16.98 3.96 -4.22
C ILE A 196 17.47 4.21 -5.65
N ALA A 197 17.51 5.47 -6.07
CA ALA A 197 17.89 5.88 -7.43
C ALA A 197 19.28 5.34 -7.83
N ASP A 198 20.25 5.42 -6.92
CA ASP A 198 21.63 4.98 -7.14
C ASP A 198 21.76 3.45 -7.26
N ASN A 199 20.73 2.70 -6.85
CA ASN A 199 20.77 1.24 -6.76
C ASN A 199 19.78 0.53 -7.69
N LEU A 200 19.14 1.21 -8.64
CA LEU A 200 18.14 0.59 -9.53
C LEU A 200 18.67 -0.58 -10.36
N ASN A 201 19.99 -0.62 -10.61
CA ASN A 201 20.67 -1.70 -11.33
C ASN A 201 21.05 -2.90 -10.43
N HIS A 202 20.88 -2.79 -9.11
CA HIS A 202 21.17 -3.88 -8.19
C HIS A 202 20.19 -5.05 -8.43
N PRO A 203 20.64 -6.33 -8.36
CA PRO A 203 19.82 -7.49 -8.74
C PRO A 203 18.43 -7.56 -8.09
N TRP A 204 18.33 -7.11 -6.83
CA TRP A 204 17.05 -7.02 -6.11
C TRP A 204 16.03 -6.10 -6.79
N PHE A 205 16.46 -4.94 -7.32
CA PHE A 205 15.58 -4.00 -8.00
C PHE A 205 15.23 -4.47 -9.41
N THR A 206 16.19 -5.07 -10.11
CA THR A 206 15.96 -5.59 -11.47
C THR A 206 15.03 -6.79 -11.43
N GLN A 207 15.20 -7.72 -10.48
CA GLN A 207 14.29 -8.86 -10.32
C GLN A 207 12.84 -8.40 -10.07
N ARG A 208 12.64 -7.41 -9.20
CA ARG A 208 11.30 -6.85 -8.96
C ARG A 208 10.72 -6.13 -10.16
N LYS A 209 11.57 -5.55 -11.01
CA LYS A 209 11.16 -4.97 -12.29
C LYS A 209 10.67 -6.06 -13.24
N GLU A 210 11.34 -7.21 -13.29
CA GLU A 210 10.88 -8.36 -14.06
C GLU A 210 9.51 -8.85 -13.59
N SER A 211 9.28 -8.91 -12.27
CA SER A 211 7.94 -9.24 -11.73
C SER A 211 6.88 -8.23 -12.16
N TRP A 212 7.19 -6.93 -12.24
CA TRP A 212 6.27 -5.93 -12.80
C TRP A 212 6.03 -6.12 -14.30
N VAL A 213 7.08 -6.41 -15.07
CA VAL A 213 6.96 -6.70 -16.50
C VAL A 213 6.07 -7.92 -16.74
N SER A 214 6.17 -8.96 -15.90
CA SER A 214 5.27 -10.12 -15.91
C SER A 214 3.81 -9.71 -15.71
N THR A 215 3.52 -8.85 -14.71
CA THR A 215 2.17 -8.29 -14.50
C THR A 215 1.66 -7.54 -15.73
N CYS A 216 2.48 -6.65 -16.30
CA CYS A 216 2.12 -5.87 -17.49
C CYS A 216 1.89 -6.75 -18.71
N SER A 217 2.60 -7.87 -18.81
CA SER A 217 2.55 -8.80 -19.93
C SER A 217 1.27 -9.62 -20.01
N ASN A 218 0.38 -9.50 -19.02
CA ASN A 218 -1.00 -9.98 -19.15
C ASN A 218 -1.78 -9.26 -20.26
N CYS A 219 -1.37 -8.04 -20.64
CA CYS A 219 -2.07 -7.21 -21.63
C CYS A 219 -1.16 -6.58 -22.69
N HIS A 220 0.08 -6.26 -22.34
CA HIS A 220 1.02 -5.54 -23.21
C HIS A 220 2.17 -6.46 -23.64
N SER A 221 2.89 -6.10 -24.71
CA SER A 221 4.16 -6.76 -25.00
C SER A 221 5.19 -6.44 -23.92
N ASP A 222 6.11 -7.38 -23.69
CA ASP A 222 7.26 -7.20 -22.80
C ASP A 222 8.05 -5.90 -23.14
N SER A 223 8.27 -5.64 -24.43
CA SER A 223 8.96 -4.43 -24.91
C SER A 223 8.24 -3.13 -24.53
N PHE A 224 6.91 -3.09 -24.60
CA PHE A 224 6.12 -1.92 -24.22
C PHE A 224 6.18 -1.70 -22.71
N ALA A 225 6.01 -2.77 -21.92
CA ALA A 225 6.08 -2.71 -20.47
C ALA A 225 7.44 -2.18 -19.99
N ARG A 226 8.54 -2.70 -20.55
CA ARG A 226 9.90 -2.26 -20.23
C ARG A 226 10.12 -0.80 -20.60
N ALA A 227 9.74 -0.39 -21.80
CA ALA A 227 9.91 1.00 -22.23
C ALA A 227 9.18 1.98 -21.30
N TYR A 228 7.96 1.65 -20.87
CA TYR A 228 7.21 2.49 -19.95
C TYR A 228 7.83 2.53 -18.54
N LEU A 229 8.25 1.37 -18.01
CA LEU A 229 8.92 1.28 -16.69
C LEU A 229 10.30 1.96 -16.69
N ASP A 230 11.04 1.92 -17.80
CA ASP A 230 12.28 2.68 -17.99
C ASP A 230 12.01 4.19 -18.00
N GLY A 231 10.95 4.61 -18.68
CA GLY A 231 10.51 6.00 -18.70
C GLY A 231 10.12 6.50 -17.31
N MET A 232 9.37 5.68 -16.55
CA MET A 232 9.03 5.94 -15.15
C MET A 232 10.28 6.10 -14.28
N ASP A 233 11.21 5.12 -14.32
CA ASP A 233 12.44 5.16 -13.53
C ASP A 233 13.25 6.44 -13.83
N LYS A 234 13.44 6.78 -15.11
CA LYS A 234 14.17 8.01 -15.52
C LYS A 234 13.45 9.28 -15.08
N GLY A 235 12.13 9.34 -15.23
CA GLY A 235 11.32 10.48 -14.81
C GLY A 235 11.44 10.74 -13.30
N VAL A 236 11.37 9.68 -12.49
CA VAL A 236 11.55 9.77 -11.03
C VAL A 236 12.95 10.27 -10.68
N VAL A 237 14.00 9.74 -11.32
CA VAL A 237 15.39 10.20 -11.11
C VAL A 237 15.54 11.69 -11.47
N SER A 238 15.00 12.13 -12.61
CA SER A 238 15.06 13.54 -13.00
C SER A 238 14.32 14.46 -12.02
N GLY A 239 13.15 14.03 -11.51
CA GLY A 239 12.43 14.77 -10.47
C GLY A 239 13.22 14.85 -9.16
N LEU A 240 13.86 13.74 -8.76
CA LEU A 240 14.70 13.68 -7.56
C LEU A 240 15.90 14.63 -7.67
N GLU A 241 16.57 14.72 -8.83
CA GLU A 241 17.68 15.64 -9.04
C GLU A 241 17.29 17.10 -8.80
N ILE A 242 16.08 17.51 -9.21
CA ILE A 242 15.57 18.86 -8.98
C ILE A 242 15.38 19.11 -7.48
N THR A 243 14.75 18.14 -6.80
CA THR A 243 14.49 18.22 -5.35
C THR A 243 15.79 18.27 -4.55
N GLU A 244 16.79 17.45 -4.89
CA GLU A 244 18.10 17.44 -4.21
C GLU A 244 18.89 18.74 -4.45
N LYS A 245 18.82 19.32 -5.67
CA LYS A 245 19.40 20.64 -5.95
C LYS A 245 18.76 21.71 -5.05
N ALA A 246 17.44 21.74 -4.95
CA ALA A 246 16.73 22.68 -4.08
C ALA A 246 17.07 22.46 -2.59
N ARG A 247 17.10 21.20 -2.16
CA ARG A 247 17.50 20.80 -0.80
C ARG A 247 18.90 21.29 -0.46
N SER A 248 19.86 21.22 -1.39
CA SER A 248 21.24 21.65 -1.15
C SER A 248 21.35 23.14 -0.75
N VAL A 249 20.52 23.99 -1.36
CA VAL A 249 20.45 25.43 -1.02
C VAL A 249 19.92 25.62 0.39
N LEU A 250 18.83 24.94 0.75
CA LEU A 250 18.24 25.01 2.08
C LEU A 250 19.18 24.48 3.16
N VAL A 251 19.88 23.37 2.90
CA VAL A 251 20.89 22.81 3.81
C VAL A 251 22.04 23.78 4.00
N LYS A 252 22.51 24.44 2.94
CA LYS A 252 23.55 25.47 3.07
C LYS A 252 23.10 26.65 3.92
N LEU A 253 21.90 27.19 3.66
CA LEU A 253 21.33 28.27 4.48
C LEU A 253 21.18 27.85 5.94
N TYR A 254 20.75 26.62 6.20
CA TYR A 254 20.66 26.06 7.54
C TYR A 254 22.05 25.95 8.21
N ASN A 255 23.07 25.47 7.50
CA ASN A 255 24.42 25.33 8.05
C ASN A 255 25.06 26.68 8.35
N ASP A 256 24.86 27.66 7.46
CA ASP A 256 25.38 29.02 7.59
C ASP A 256 24.59 29.87 8.62
N LYS A 257 23.56 29.30 9.23
CA LYS A 257 22.67 29.95 10.20
C LYS A 257 21.95 31.18 9.61
N LEU A 258 21.51 31.06 8.36
CA LEU A 258 20.89 32.13 7.57
C LEU A 258 19.38 31.93 7.37
N LEU A 259 18.78 30.86 7.90
CA LEU A 259 17.33 30.74 7.85
C LEU A 259 16.67 31.84 8.70
N PRO A 260 15.49 32.35 8.29
CA PRO A 260 14.74 33.32 9.09
C PRO A 260 14.47 32.78 10.49
N GLY A 261 14.98 33.47 11.51
CA GLY A 261 14.86 33.07 12.90
C GLY A 261 16.01 32.21 13.44
N GLN A 262 16.95 31.70 12.63
CA GLN A 262 17.89 30.64 13.06
C GLN A 262 18.81 30.95 14.22
N LYS A 263 19.00 32.21 14.53
CA LYS A 263 19.80 32.67 15.67
C LYS A 263 18.96 33.31 16.78
N THR A 264 17.68 33.53 16.52
CA THR A 264 16.84 34.41 17.35
C THR A 264 15.52 33.80 17.78
N ASN A 265 14.89 32.97 16.93
CA ASN A 265 13.54 32.45 17.17
C ASN A 265 13.18 31.16 16.39
N ARG A 266 14.11 30.55 15.65
CA ARG A 266 14.02 29.22 15.03
C ARG A 266 15.28 28.87 14.25
#